data_AF-A0A1G9KDB1-F1
#
_entry.id   AF-A0A1G9KDB1-F1
#
_cell.length_a   1.000
_cell.length_b   1.000
_cell.length_c   1.000
_cell.angle_alpha   90.00
_cell.angle_beta   90.00
_cell.angle_gamma   90.00
#
_symmetry.space_group_name_H-M   'P 1'
#
loop_
_entity.id
_entity.type
_entity.pdbx_description
1 polymer ?
#
loop_
_entity_poly.entity_id
_entity_poly.type
_entity_poly.pdbx_seq_one_letter_code
_entity_poly.pdbx_strand_id
1 'polypeptide(L)'
;MNTDVLINWFESRRGKLTYSMYGSRNGSDGTADCSGSISQALKEAGVNIIGLPSTVTLGSQLAKNGFYRVSKNEDWNGQRGDIILMSWGADMSQSGGAGGHVGVLEDANTFISVDYSTGGQAGTAVSSHNWDEYYNSTKPAYIEAWRFSGSTATQPNTVVSGGRKPDSKAYYLANQVAFVNGIYQIKCDYLAPVGFDWTDNGIPVGLVNWVDENGNNVPDGQDKDFKAGMYFSFELDEAHITDTGEGGYYGGYYWRKFEFGQFGTVWLSCRDKDDLVNYYK
;
A
#
# COMPACT_ATOMS: atom_id res chain seq x y z
N MET A 1 -13.46 5.83 -1.74
CA MET A 1 -13.09 7.23 -2.03
C MET A 1 -13.72 7.65 -3.35
N ASN A 2 -14.23 8.87 -3.44
CA ASN A 2 -14.66 9.46 -4.71
C ASN A 2 -13.50 10.31 -5.30
N THR A 3 -12.79 9.76 -6.29
CA THR A 3 -11.61 10.41 -6.90
C THR A 3 -11.96 11.73 -7.61
N ASP A 4 -13.17 11.86 -8.17
CA ASP A 4 -13.60 13.11 -8.81
C ASP A 4 -13.78 14.23 -7.79
N VAL A 5 -14.36 13.91 -6.62
CA VAL A 5 -14.49 14.88 -5.52
C VAL A 5 -13.11 15.30 -4.99
N LEU A 6 -12.17 14.35 -4.87
CA LEU A 6 -10.80 14.61 -4.44
C LEU A 6 -10.11 15.64 -5.35
N ILE A 7 -10.13 15.43 -6.66
CA ILE A 7 -9.43 16.30 -7.62
C ILE A 7 -10.21 17.62 -7.82
N ASN A 8 -11.55 17.56 -7.91
CA ASN A 8 -12.37 18.76 -8.07
C ASN A 8 -12.26 19.73 -6.89
N TRP A 9 -11.88 19.24 -5.71
CA TRP A 9 -11.56 20.10 -4.57
C TRP A 9 -10.51 21.15 -4.93
N PHE A 10 -9.45 20.75 -5.62
CA PHE A 10 -8.37 21.61 -6.07
C PHE A 10 -8.81 22.46 -7.26
N GLU A 11 -9.38 21.84 -8.30
CA GLU A 11 -9.80 22.53 -9.53
C GLU A 11 -10.74 23.70 -9.25
N SER A 12 -11.77 23.46 -8.43
CA SER A 12 -12.74 24.50 -8.06
C SER A 12 -12.15 25.64 -7.21
N ARG A 13 -10.90 25.50 -6.76
CA ARG A 13 -10.18 26.44 -5.89
C ARG A 13 -8.97 27.11 -6.56
N ARG A 14 -8.72 26.85 -7.85
CA ARG A 14 -7.79 27.66 -8.64
C ARG A 14 -8.20 29.13 -8.62
N GLY A 15 -7.22 30.03 -8.48
CA GLY A 15 -7.47 31.47 -8.37
C GLY A 15 -7.97 31.94 -6.99
N LYS A 16 -8.18 31.03 -6.02
CA LYS A 16 -8.81 31.36 -4.73
C LYS A 16 -7.88 31.17 -3.53
N LEU A 17 -6.98 30.19 -3.58
CA LEU A 17 -6.14 29.84 -2.44
C LEU A 17 -4.79 30.55 -2.47
N THR A 18 -4.33 30.95 -1.28
CA THR A 18 -2.97 31.43 -1.03
C THR A 18 -2.22 30.39 -0.19
N TYR A 19 -0.95 30.13 -0.50
CA TYR A 19 -0.19 29.14 0.25
C TYR A 19 0.09 29.66 1.66
N SER A 20 -0.23 28.87 2.69
CA SER A 20 0.16 29.14 4.08
C SER A 20 0.15 27.89 4.93
N MET A 21 1.25 27.68 5.67
CA MET A 21 1.36 26.65 6.69
C MET A 21 0.81 27.08 8.06
N TYR A 22 0.53 28.37 8.23
CA TYR A 22 0.14 28.99 9.49
C TYR A 22 -1.33 29.39 9.56
N GLY A 23 -2.00 29.50 8.40
CA GLY A 23 -3.43 29.75 8.33
C GLY A 23 -4.24 28.46 8.54
N SER A 24 -5.43 28.39 7.94
CA SER A 24 -6.30 27.22 8.12
C SER A 24 -5.76 25.92 7.55
N ARG A 25 -4.80 25.99 6.61
CA ARG A 25 -4.17 24.86 5.87
C ARG A 25 -5.14 24.06 4.99
N ASN A 26 -6.44 24.17 5.20
CA ASN A 26 -7.51 23.43 4.53
C ASN A 26 -8.39 24.31 3.63
N GLY A 27 -8.02 25.58 3.39
CA GLY A 27 -8.73 26.49 2.52
C GLY A 27 -9.94 27.20 3.13
N SER A 28 -10.27 26.97 4.41
CA SER A 28 -11.46 27.57 5.05
C SER A 28 -11.35 29.09 5.26
N ASP A 29 -10.13 29.63 5.35
CA ASP A 29 -9.84 31.06 5.44
C ASP A 29 -9.22 31.62 4.14
N GLY A 30 -9.31 30.88 3.03
CA GLY A 30 -8.63 31.20 1.77
C GLY A 30 -7.14 30.84 1.74
N THR A 31 -6.60 30.22 2.80
CA THR A 31 -5.23 29.72 2.83
C THR A 31 -5.16 28.20 2.97
N ALA A 32 -4.18 27.58 2.32
CA ALA A 32 -3.94 26.15 2.43
C ALA A 32 -2.46 25.81 2.32
N ASP A 33 -2.06 24.63 2.77
CA ASP A 33 -0.76 24.03 2.41
C ASP A 33 -0.95 22.66 1.76
N CYS A 34 0.15 22.06 1.29
CA CYS A 34 0.10 20.81 0.53
C CYS A 34 -0.62 19.67 1.30
N SER A 35 -0.18 19.38 2.53
CA SER A 35 -0.74 18.27 3.30
C SER A 35 -2.14 18.58 3.88
N GLY A 36 -2.41 19.83 4.25
CA GLY A 36 -3.72 20.26 4.73
C GLY A 36 -4.78 20.24 3.62
N SER A 37 -4.43 20.67 2.41
CA SER A 37 -5.32 20.61 1.24
C SER A 37 -5.64 19.18 0.83
N ILE A 38 -4.62 18.31 0.70
CA ILE A 38 -4.84 16.88 0.42
C ILE A 38 -5.69 16.22 1.51
N SER A 39 -5.42 16.51 2.78
CA SER A 39 -6.22 15.99 3.90
C SER A 39 -7.68 16.43 3.81
N GLN A 40 -7.94 17.70 3.50
CA GLN A 40 -9.29 18.22 3.37
C GLN A 40 -10.01 17.63 2.15
N ALA A 41 -9.34 17.56 1.01
CA ALA A 41 -9.88 16.99 -0.21
C ALA A 41 -10.20 15.49 -0.05
N LEU A 42 -9.35 14.73 0.65
CA LEU A 42 -9.60 13.32 1.00
C LEU A 42 -10.83 13.15 1.90
N LYS A 43 -11.00 14.01 2.91
CA LYS A 43 -12.21 14.00 3.76
C LYS A 43 -13.48 14.23 2.95
N GLU A 44 -13.48 15.24 2.08
CA GLU A 44 -14.63 15.52 1.21
C GLU A 44 -14.89 14.38 0.21
N ALA A 45 -13.83 13.68 -0.20
CA ALA A 45 -13.90 12.47 -1.02
C ALA A 45 -14.33 11.19 -0.26
N GLY A 46 -14.69 11.30 1.02
CA GLY A 46 -15.21 10.21 1.84
C GLY A 46 -14.14 9.32 2.50
N VAL A 47 -12.91 9.81 2.66
CA VAL A 47 -11.83 9.12 3.37
C VAL A 47 -11.78 9.62 4.82
N ASN A 48 -11.73 8.71 5.80
CA ASN A 48 -11.75 9.07 7.22
C ASN A 48 -10.36 9.52 7.74
N ILE A 49 -9.86 10.63 7.19
CA ILE A 49 -8.64 11.27 7.65
C ILE A 49 -8.92 12.04 8.96
N ILE A 50 -8.13 11.78 9.99
CA ILE A 50 -8.25 12.46 11.29
C ILE A 50 -7.35 13.70 11.32
N GLY A 51 -7.91 14.86 11.65
CA GLY A 51 -7.16 16.12 11.72
C GLY A 51 -6.64 16.60 10.36
N LEU A 52 -5.52 17.33 10.34
CA LEU A 52 -4.81 17.76 9.12
C LEU A 52 -3.35 17.29 9.23
N PRO A 53 -3.09 15.99 9.06
CA PRO A 53 -1.74 15.43 9.20
C PRO A 53 -0.75 16.18 8.31
N SER A 54 0.50 16.26 8.78
CA SER A 54 1.62 16.68 7.94
C SER A 54 1.94 15.60 6.91
N THR A 55 2.73 15.94 5.89
CA THR A 55 3.27 14.95 4.94
C THR A 55 3.96 13.78 5.66
N VAL A 56 4.62 14.05 6.78
CA VAL A 56 5.29 13.04 7.63
C VAL A 56 4.32 11.95 8.10
N THR A 57 3.09 12.34 8.43
CA THR A 57 2.11 11.45 9.10
C THR A 57 0.98 11.01 8.19
N LEU A 58 0.82 11.64 7.02
CA LEU A 58 -0.27 11.36 6.08
C LEU A 58 -0.21 9.92 5.55
N GLY A 59 0.96 9.37 5.23
CA GLY A 59 1.10 7.98 4.78
C GLY A 59 0.48 6.96 5.75
N SER A 60 0.63 7.19 7.07
CA SER A 60 0.01 6.34 8.09
C SER A 60 -1.52 6.41 8.10
N GLN A 61 -2.09 7.56 7.74
CA GLN A 61 -3.54 7.73 7.60
C GLN A 61 -4.05 7.09 6.32
N LEU A 62 -3.30 7.21 5.21
CA LEU A 62 -3.61 6.55 3.94
C LEU A 62 -3.66 5.02 4.13
N ALA A 63 -2.62 4.43 4.74
CA ALA A 63 -2.56 3.00 5.06
C ALA A 63 -3.80 2.50 5.81
N LYS A 64 -4.26 3.25 6.82
CA LYS A 64 -5.44 2.93 7.64
C LYS A 64 -6.76 3.09 6.89
N ASN A 65 -6.78 3.85 5.80
CA ASN A 65 -7.99 4.22 5.07
C ASN A 65 -8.07 3.61 3.67
N GLY A 66 -7.52 2.41 3.50
CA GLY A 66 -7.69 1.63 2.26
C GLY A 66 -6.70 1.98 1.14
N PHE A 67 -5.68 2.77 1.44
CA PHE A 67 -4.57 2.96 0.50
C PHE A 67 -3.45 1.97 0.78
N TYR A 68 -2.69 1.67 -0.26
CA TYR A 68 -1.44 0.95 -0.18
C TYR A 68 -0.37 1.69 -0.99
N ARG A 69 0.88 1.53 -0.59
CA ARG A 69 2.03 2.06 -1.30
C ARG A 69 2.28 1.18 -2.53
N VAL A 70 2.13 1.76 -3.71
CA VAL A 70 2.41 1.10 -5.01
C VAL A 70 3.88 1.21 -5.40
N SER A 71 4.58 2.21 -4.87
CA SER A 71 6.01 2.41 -5.09
C SER A 71 6.64 3.15 -3.92
N LYS A 72 7.91 2.80 -3.68
CA LYS A 72 8.84 3.48 -2.80
C LYS A 72 10.16 3.66 -3.55
N ASN A 73 10.52 4.90 -3.91
CA ASN A 73 11.77 5.21 -4.64
C ASN A 73 12.01 4.40 -5.92
N GLU A 74 10.94 3.95 -6.57
CA GLU A 74 10.98 3.18 -7.81
C GLU A 74 9.97 3.76 -8.80
N ASP A 75 10.15 3.49 -10.08
CA ASP A 75 9.17 3.87 -11.10
C ASP A 75 7.83 3.15 -10.85
N TRP A 76 6.73 3.82 -11.17
CA TRP A 76 5.41 3.20 -11.14
C TRP A 76 4.55 3.67 -12.31
N ASN A 77 3.59 2.84 -12.69
CA ASN A 77 2.57 3.25 -13.66
C ASN A 77 1.53 4.12 -12.95
N GLY A 78 1.66 5.45 -13.09
CA GLY A 78 0.81 6.44 -12.45
C GLY A 78 -0.66 6.31 -12.82
N GLN A 79 -1.53 6.49 -11.83
CA GLN A 79 -2.98 6.50 -12.03
C GLN A 79 -3.60 7.71 -11.37
N ARG A 80 -4.64 8.22 -12.03
CA ARG A 80 -5.48 9.28 -11.50
C ARG A 80 -5.98 8.93 -10.09
N GLY A 81 -5.71 9.82 -9.13
CA GLY A 81 -6.04 9.64 -7.72
C GLY A 81 -4.92 9.07 -6.86
N ASP A 82 -3.78 8.66 -7.44
CA ASP A 82 -2.60 8.32 -6.64
C ASP A 82 -2.13 9.55 -5.86
N ILE A 83 -1.82 9.36 -4.59
CA ILE A 83 -1.25 10.39 -3.74
C ILE A 83 0.27 10.22 -3.75
N ILE A 84 0.99 11.25 -4.14
CA ILE A 84 2.46 11.24 -4.19
C ILE A 84 2.97 11.99 -2.96
N LEU A 85 3.66 11.29 -2.07
CA LEU A 85 4.32 11.85 -0.90
C LEU A 85 5.81 11.99 -1.20
N MET A 86 6.37 13.16 -0.91
CA MET A 86 7.77 13.50 -1.20
C MET A 86 8.48 14.04 0.04
N SER A 87 9.76 13.68 0.16
CA SER A 87 10.71 14.21 1.13
C SER A 87 12.01 14.56 0.43
N TRP A 88 12.59 15.70 0.79
CA TRP A 88 13.95 16.07 0.40
C TRP A 88 15.00 15.51 1.37
N GLY A 89 14.58 14.80 2.42
CA GLY A 89 15.44 14.00 3.28
C GLY A 89 15.51 12.53 2.86
N ALA A 90 16.23 11.73 3.64
CA ALA A 90 16.43 10.31 3.39
C ALA A 90 15.15 9.47 3.53
N ASP A 91 14.15 9.97 4.25
CA ASP A 91 12.86 9.32 4.46
C ASP A 91 11.73 10.34 4.74
N MET A 92 10.50 9.84 4.93
CA MET A 92 9.31 10.66 5.23
C MET A 92 9.36 11.37 6.60
N SER A 93 10.18 10.93 7.55
CA SER A 93 10.30 11.62 8.85
C SER A 93 10.84 13.05 8.72
N GLN A 94 11.60 13.29 7.65
CA GLN A 94 12.20 14.59 7.34
C GLN A 94 11.32 15.46 6.41
N SER A 95 10.12 15.01 6.07
CA SER A 95 9.22 15.69 5.13
C SER A 95 8.41 16.84 5.78
N GLY A 96 8.79 17.27 6.99
CA GLY A 96 8.07 18.28 7.76
C GLY A 96 8.40 19.70 7.28
N GLY A 97 7.42 20.62 7.38
CA GLY A 97 7.65 22.00 6.96
C GLY A 97 7.90 22.09 5.46
N ALA A 98 9.00 22.76 5.07
CA ALA A 98 9.49 22.81 3.71
C ALA A 98 10.30 21.56 3.29
N GLY A 99 10.48 20.59 4.17
CA GLY A 99 11.27 19.37 3.91
C GLY A 99 10.56 18.33 3.06
N GLY A 100 9.29 18.53 2.71
CA GLY A 100 8.52 17.62 1.87
C GLY A 100 7.34 18.25 1.18
N HIS A 101 6.69 17.48 0.32
CA HIS A 101 5.53 17.91 -0.44
C HIS A 101 4.58 16.73 -0.67
N VAL A 102 3.32 17.03 -0.98
CA VAL A 102 2.34 16.01 -1.33
C VAL A 102 1.40 16.56 -2.39
N GLY A 103 1.01 15.70 -3.33
CA GLY A 103 0.02 16.02 -4.36
C GLY A 103 -0.82 14.80 -4.72
N VAL A 104 -1.84 15.01 -5.54
CA VAL A 104 -2.65 13.93 -6.12
C VAL A 104 -2.53 13.96 -7.64
N LEU A 105 -2.35 12.81 -8.26
CA LEU A 105 -2.36 12.66 -9.71
C LEU A 105 -3.76 12.99 -10.28
N GLU A 106 -3.88 14.04 -11.10
CA GLU A 106 -5.11 14.40 -11.81
C GLU A 106 -5.33 13.53 -13.07
N ASP A 107 -4.23 12.98 -13.59
CA ASP A 107 -4.17 11.98 -14.66
C ASP A 107 -3.00 10.99 -14.41
N ALA A 108 -2.44 10.31 -15.41
CA ALA A 108 -1.35 9.36 -15.21
C ALA A 108 0.00 10.01 -14.87
N ASN A 109 0.22 11.26 -15.26
CA ASN A 109 1.53 11.91 -15.24
C ASN A 109 1.50 13.31 -14.61
N THR A 110 0.34 13.93 -14.45
CA THR A 110 0.21 15.28 -13.91
C THR A 110 -0.35 15.20 -12.51
N PHE A 111 0.28 15.86 -11.55
CA PHE A 111 -0.26 15.99 -10.20
C PHE A 111 -0.70 17.42 -9.93
N ILE A 112 -1.75 17.56 -9.13
CA ILE A 112 -2.27 18.81 -8.60
C ILE A 112 -2.01 18.89 -7.10
N SER A 113 -1.65 20.08 -6.63
CA SER A 113 -1.42 20.34 -5.20
C SER A 113 -1.71 21.81 -4.85
N VAL A 114 -1.57 22.11 -3.56
CA VAL A 114 -1.34 23.46 -3.06
C VAL A 114 0.15 23.60 -2.75
N ASP A 115 0.84 24.47 -3.49
CA ASP A 115 2.29 24.66 -3.37
C ASP A 115 2.71 26.14 -3.30
N TYR A 116 4.02 26.33 -3.17
CA TYR A 116 4.67 27.64 -3.06
C TYR A 116 5.40 28.06 -4.36
N SER A 117 5.10 27.45 -5.51
CA SER A 117 5.81 27.65 -6.78
C SER A 117 5.82 29.10 -7.26
N THR A 118 4.81 29.89 -6.90
CA THR A 118 4.68 31.32 -7.24
C THR A 118 5.23 32.26 -6.17
N GLY A 119 5.91 31.74 -5.14
CA GLY A 119 6.38 32.55 -4.01
C GLY A 119 5.25 33.02 -3.09
N GLY A 120 4.12 32.30 -3.05
CA GLY A 120 3.01 32.58 -2.15
C GLY A 120 2.12 33.75 -2.55
N GLN A 121 2.09 34.10 -3.85
CA GLN A 121 1.18 35.14 -4.34
C GLN A 121 -0.29 34.77 -4.08
N ALA A 122 -1.10 35.78 -3.78
CA ALA A 122 -2.48 35.58 -3.41
C ALA A 122 -3.28 34.91 -4.55
N GLY A 123 -4.05 33.86 -4.22
CA GLY A 123 -4.90 33.15 -5.18
C GLY A 123 -4.17 32.21 -6.15
N THR A 124 -2.86 32.04 -6.03
CA THR A 124 -2.05 31.28 -7.00
C THR A 124 -1.58 29.91 -6.50
N ALA A 125 -2.02 29.49 -5.32
CA ALA A 125 -1.41 28.34 -4.65
C ALA A 125 -1.79 26.97 -5.26
N VAL A 126 -2.90 26.88 -5.98
CA VAL A 126 -3.30 25.63 -6.65
C VAL A 126 -2.66 25.55 -8.03
N SER A 127 -1.81 24.55 -8.20
CA SER A 127 -0.95 24.35 -9.37
C SER A 127 -0.98 22.88 -9.78
N SER A 128 -0.80 22.62 -11.08
CA SER A 128 -0.58 21.28 -11.62
C SER A 128 0.78 21.21 -12.28
N HIS A 129 1.47 20.08 -12.09
CA HIS A 129 2.80 19.86 -12.64
C HIS A 129 2.89 18.46 -13.22
N ASN A 130 3.53 18.34 -14.38
CA ASN A 130 3.97 17.05 -14.87
C ASN A 130 4.99 16.46 -13.89
N TRP A 131 4.79 15.21 -13.52
CA TRP A 131 5.57 14.50 -12.51
C TRP A 131 7.04 14.41 -12.89
N ASP A 132 7.35 14.02 -14.12
CA ASP A 132 8.73 13.83 -14.57
C ASP A 132 9.49 15.17 -14.58
N GLU A 133 8.84 16.23 -15.04
CA GLU A 133 9.42 17.59 -15.01
C GLU A 133 9.63 18.09 -13.57
N TYR A 134 8.65 17.86 -12.70
CA TYR A 134 8.73 18.24 -11.29
C TYR A 134 9.83 17.46 -10.56
N TYR A 135 9.91 16.15 -10.77
CA TYR A 135 10.95 15.30 -10.21
C TYR A 135 12.34 15.75 -10.66
N ASN A 136 12.53 16.01 -11.95
CA ASN A 136 13.82 16.43 -12.49
C ASN A 136 14.28 17.80 -11.98
N SER A 137 13.35 18.72 -11.74
CA SER A 137 13.63 20.07 -11.25
C SER A 137 13.83 20.13 -9.74
N THR A 138 13.06 19.36 -8.96
CA THR A 138 13.06 19.46 -7.50
C THR A 138 13.89 18.38 -6.81
N LYS A 139 14.10 17.23 -7.44
CA LYS A 139 14.93 16.11 -6.97
C LYS A 139 14.65 15.69 -5.52
N PRO A 140 13.41 15.32 -5.17
CA PRO A 140 13.13 14.73 -3.86
C PRO A 140 13.96 13.45 -3.69
N ALA A 141 14.50 13.24 -2.49
CA ALA A 141 15.38 12.12 -2.19
C ALA A 141 14.60 10.85 -1.76
N TYR A 142 13.35 11.03 -1.32
CA TYR A 142 12.47 9.93 -0.96
C TYR A 142 11.04 10.20 -1.42
N ILE A 143 10.44 9.24 -2.13
CA ILE A 143 9.12 9.31 -2.74
C ILE A 143 8.32 8.05 -2.40
N GLU A 144 7.04 8.24 -2.10
CA GLU A 144 6.06 7.17 -2.05
C GLU A 144 4.84 7.51 -2.89
N ALA A 145 4.42 6.58 -3.74
CA ALA A 145 3.15 6.65 -4.44
C ALA A 145 2.12 5.76 -3.73
N TRP A 146 0.98 6.33 -3.37
CA TRP A 146 -0.08 5.67 -2.61
C TRP A 146 -1.36 5.60 -3.42
N ARG A 147 -1.89 4.39 -3.60
CA ARG A 147 -3.10 4.13 -4.38
C ARG A 147 -4.23 3.65 -3.49
N PHE A 148 -5.42 4.20 -3.70
CA PHE A 148 -6.63 3.69 -3.07
C PHE A 148 -7.01 2.35 -3.72
N SER A 149 -7.17 1.29 -2.93
CA SER A 149 -7.43 -0.05 -3.49
C SER A 149 -8.83 -0.22 -4.07
N GLY A 150 -9.77 0.68 -3.76
CA GLY A 150 -11.18 0.51 -4.15
C GLY A 150 -11.89 -0.66 -3.44
N SER A 151 -11.16 -1.46 -2.67
CA SER A 151 -11.64 -2.71 -2.11
C SER A 151 -12.35 -2.44 -0.78
N THR A 152 -13.64 -2.76 -0.73
CA THR A 152 -14.27 -3.12 0.54
C THR A 152 -13.63 -4.43 0.99
N ALA A 153 -13.13 -4.52 2.22
CA ALA A 153 -12.42 -5.68 2.75
C ALA A 153 -13.01 -7.03 2.27
N THR A 154 -12.39 -7.60 1.24
CA THR A 154 -12.70 -8.92 0.68
C THR A 154 -11.61 -9.87 1.14
N GLN A 155 -11.42 -9.94 2.45
CA GLN A 155 -10.74 -11.10 3.01
C GLN A 155 -11.66 -12.31 2.78
N PRO A 156 -11.12 -13.48 2.39
CA PRO A 156 -11.86 -14.72 2.55
C PRO A 156 -12.26 -14.84 4.02
N ASN A 157 -13.55 -14.69 4.30
CA ASN A 157 -14.10 -14.95 5.63
C ASN A 157 -14.28 -16.46 5.77
N THR A 158 -13.23 -17.18 6.10
CA THR A 158 -13.40 -18.47 6.77
C THR A 158 -13.25 -18.29 8.27
N VAL A 159 -14.01 -17.34 8.84
CA VAL A 159 -14.23 -17.31 10.29
C VAL A 159 -15.13 -18.49 10.62
N VAL A 160 -14.52 -19.61 11.02
CA VAL A 160 -15.27 -20.76 11.52
C VAL A 160 -15.45 -20.63 13.02
N SER A 161 -16.58 -20.05 13.42
CA SER A 161 -17.00 -20.09 14.82
C SER A 161 -17.38 -21.53 15.20
N GLY A 162 -16.86 -22.05 16.32
CA GLY A 162 -17.48 -23.20 16.98
C GLY A 162 -16.88 -24.58 16.70
N GLY A 163 -15.56 -24.71 16.58
CA GLY A 163 -14.90 -26.03 16.60
C GLY A 163 -15.23 -26.96 15.43
N ARG A 164 -15.72 -26.41 14.32
CA ARG A 164 -15.90 -27.16 13.07
C ARG A 164 -14.52 -27.54 12.52
N LYS A 165 -14.42 -28.77 12.01
CA LYS A 165 -13.20 -29.25 11.36
C LYS A 165 -13.08 -28.66 9.95
N PRO A 166 -11.86 -28.35 9.48
CA PRO A 166 -11.56 -28.03 8.08
C PRO A 166 -12.12 -29.06 7.09
N ASP A 167 -12.56 -28.61 5.92
CA ASP A 167 -12.97 -29.51 4.83
C ASP A 167 -11.76 -30.05 4.06
N SER A 168 -10.73 -29.22 3.89
CA SER A 168 -9.45 -29.60 3.29
C SER A 168 -8.34 -28.63 3.68
N LYS A 169 -7.10 -28.97 3.36
CA LYS A 169 -5.98 -28.03 3.42
C LYS A 169 -6.09 -26.98 2.33
N ALA A 170 -5.62 -25.77 2.64
CA ALA A 170 -5.52 -24.69 1.69
C ALA A 170 -4.33 -24.90 0.76
N TYR A 171 -4.45 -24.44 -0.48
CA TYR A 171 -3.36 -24.40 -1.44
C TYR A 171 -3.48 -23.16 -2.31
N TYR A 172 -2.35 -22.68 -2.82
CA TYR A 172 -2.25 -21.38 -3.44
C TYR A 172 -1.44 -21.45 -4.73
N LEU A 173 -1.73 -20.53 -5.65
CA LEU A 173 -0.96 -20.36 -6.87
C LEU A 173 0.31 -19.56 -6.59
N ALA A 174 1.44 -20.04 -7.10
CA ALA A 174 2.67 -19.26 -7.18
C ALA A 174 2.60 -18.33 -8.41
N ASN A 175 2.13 -17.10 -8.24
CA ASN A 175 2.03 -16.13 -9.33
C ASN A 175 3.39 -15.74 -9.88
N GLN A 176 4.40 -15.61 -9.01
CA GLN A 176 5.81 -15.47 -9.40
C GLN A 176 6.71 -16.22 -8.42
N VAL A 177 7.89 -16.64 -8.90
CA VAL A 177 8.94 -17.23 -8.07
C VAL A 177 10.27 -16.58 -8.43
N ALA A 178 11.01 -16.13 -7.42
CA ALA A 178 12.29 -15.43 -7.61
C ALA A 178 13.30 -15.81 -6.53
N PHE A 179 14.59 -15.72 -6.86
CA PHE A 179 15.67 -15.84 -5.88
C PHE A 179 16.00 -14.45 -5.33
N VAL A 180 15.55 -14.16 -4.10
CA VAL A 180 15.65 -12.84 -3.47
C VAL A 180 16.13 -13.03 -2.03
N ASN A 181 17.03 -12.15 -1.56
CA ASN A 181 17.59 -12.21 -0.21
C ASN A 181 18.24 -13.57 0.16
N GLY A 182 18.79 -14.27 -0.84
CA GLY A 182 19.51 -15.53 -0.67
C GLY A 182 18.63 -16.79 -0.62
N ILE A 183 17.32 -16.67 -0.84
CA ILE A 183 16.37 -17.78 -0.84
C ILE A 183 15.43 -17.72 -2.04
N TYR A 184 14.86 -18.86 -2.45
CA TYR A 184 13.76 -18.87 -3.41
C TYR A 184 12.46 -18.53 -2.69
N GLN A 185 11.74 -17.55 -3.22
CA GLN A 185 10.52 -17.01 -2.64
C GLN A 185 9.38 -17.00 -3.65
N ILE A 186 8.16 -17.08 -3.14
CA ILE A 186 6.92 -17.10 -3.91
C ILE A 186 6.17 -15.78 -3.67
N LYS A 187 5.75 -15.15 -4.77
CA LYS A 187 4.69 -14.14 -4.77
C LYS A 187 3.37 -14.84 -5.03
N CYS A 188 2.43 -14.71 -4.09
CA CYS A 188 1.07 -15.22 -4.20
C CYS A 188 0.11 -14.02 -4.19
N ASP A 189 -0.53 -13.73 -5.31
CA ASP A 189 -1.43 -12.57 -5.45
C ASP A 189 -2.69 -12.71 -4.58
N TYR A 190 -3.05 -13.94 -4.20
CA TYR A 190 -4.14 -14.17 -3.25
C TYR A 190 -3.76 -13.77 -1.82
N LEU A 191 -2.56 -14.14 -1.37
CA LEU A 191 -2.07 -13.86 -0.02
C LEU A 191 -1.35 -12.51 0.11
N ALA A 192 -1.07 -11.83 -0.99
CA ALA A 192 -0.54 -10.47 -1.00
C ALA A 192 -1.16 -9.67 -2.17
N PRO A 193 -2.47 -9.33 -2.07
CA PRO A 193 -3.22 -8.77 -3.19
C PRO A 193 -2.81 -7.35 -3.56
N VAL A 194 -2.19 -6.62 -2.63
CA VAL A 194 -1.74 -5.25 -2.82
C VAL A 194 -0.45 -5.00 -2.05
N GLY A 195 0.39 -4.08 -2.54
CA GLY A 195 1.58 -3.61 -1.83
C GLY A 195 2.61 -4.70 -1.51
N PHE A 196 2.72 -5.72 -2.37
CA PHE A 196 3.70 -6.79 -2.24
C PHE A 196 5.14 -6.26 -2.23
N ASP A 197 5.93 -6.70 -1.26
CA ASP A 197 7.38 -6.54 -1.17
C ASP A 197 8.02 -7.91 -0.91
N TRP A 198 9.12 -8.24 -1.59
CA TRP A 198 9.77 -9.54 -1.44
C TRP A 198 10.32 -9.79 -0.03
N THR A 199 10.72 -8.75 0.69
CA THR A 199 11.26 -8.86 2.05
C THR A 199 10.14 -9.05 3.06
N ASP A 200 8.99 -8.40 2.86
CA ASP A 200 7.89 -8.44 3.81
C ASP A 200 6.86 -9.56 3.51
N ASN A 201 6.69 -9.95 2.25
CA ASN A 201 5.59 -10.83 1.80
C ASN A 201 6.05 -12.07 1.04
N GLY A 202 7.33 -12.19 0.70
CA GLY A 202 7.84 -13.34 -0.05
C GLY A 202 7.75 -14.62 0.78
N ILE A 203 7.02 -15.62 0.28
CA ILE A 203 6.85 -16.90 0.98
C ILE A 203 8.05 -17.80 0.63
N PRO A 204 8.83 -18.30 1.60
CA PRO A 204 9.99 -19.15 1.32
C PRO A 204 9.55 -20.49 0.72
N VAL A 205 10.11 -20.86 -0.43
CA VAL A 205 9.83 -22.15 -1.08
C VAL A 205 10.18 -23.33 -0.15
N GLY A 206 11.20 -23.19 0.68
CA GLY A 206 11.63 -24.24 1.61
C GLY A 206 10.72 -24.47 2.83
N LEU A 207 9.58 -23.79 2.96
CA LEU A 207 8.54 -24.06 3.98
C LEU A 207 7.15 -24.21 3.35
N VAL A 208 7.10 -24.73 2.14
CA VAL A 208 5.86 -25.14 1.48
C VAL A 208 6.08 -26.48 0.80
N ASN A 209 5.02 -27.27 0.70
CA ASN A 209 5.00 -28.48 -0.10
C ASN A 209 4.34 -28.22 -1.46
N TRP A 210 4.79 -28.92 -2.48
CA TRP A 210 4.33 -28.77 -3.85
C TRP A 210 3.03 -29.56 -4.01
N VAL A 211 2.04 -28.95 -4.67
CA VAL A 211 0.76 -29.61 -4.95
C VAL A 211 0.36 -29.42 -6.41
N ASP A 212 -0.51 -30.30 -6.90
CA ASP A 212 -1.16 -30.11 -8.20
C ASP A 212 -2.26 -29.03 -8.14
N GLU A 213 -2.88 -28.73 -9.29
CA GLU A 213 -3.96 -27.74 -9.40
C GLU A 213 -5.23 -28.07 -8.57
N ASN A 214 -5.33 -29.30 -8.07
CA ASN A 214 -6.43 -29.77 -7.22
C ASN A 214 -6.05 -29.82 -5.74
N GLY A 215 -4.82 -29.44 -5.39
CA GLY A 215 -4.31 -29.47 -4.01
C GLY A 215 -3.77 -30.83 -3.56
N ASN A 216 -3.55 -31.78 -4.46
CA ASN A 216 -2.93 -33.06 -4.10
C ASN A 216 -1.41 -32.93 -4.02
N ASN A 217 -0.81 -33.49 -2.98
CA ASN A 217 0.63 -33.53 -2.80
C ASN A 217 1.35 -34.19 -3.98
N VAL A 218 2.37 -33.52 -4.50
CA VAL A 218 3.32 -34.07 -5.48
C VAL A 218 4.72 -34.12 -4.86
N PRO A 219 5.65 -34.95 -5.39
CA PRO A 219 7.02 -34.96 -4.88
C PRO A 219 7.70 -33.59 -5.03
N ASP A 220 8.18 -33.04 -3.93
CA ASP A 220 8.95 -31.80 -3.93
C ASP A 220 10.28 -31.98 -4.69
N GLY A 221 10.62 -30.98 -5.51
CA GLY A 221 11.93 -30.85 -6.12
C GLY A 221 12.90 -30.03 -5.27
N GLN A 222 14.00 -29.57 -5.85
CA GLN A 222 14.83 -28.55 -5.20
C GLN A 222 14.10 -27.21 -5.24
N ASP A 223 14.30 -26.33 -4.26
CA ASP A 223 13.65 -25.00 -4.22
C ASP A 223 13.76 -24.23 -5.53
N LYS A 224 14.93 -24.34 -6.18
CA LYS A 224 15.22 -23.68 -7.48
C LYS A 224 14.36 -24.18 -8.63
N ASP A 225 13.78 -25.36 -8.51
CA ASP A 225 12.98 -26.03 -9.52
C ASP A 225 11.50 -25.63 -9.39
N PHE A 226 11.09 -24.99 -8.29
CA PHE A 226 9.75 -24.41 -8.16
C PHE A 226 9.60 -23.18 -9.07
N LYS A 227 8.46 -23.07 -9.77
CA LYS A 227 8.23 -22.07 -10.81
C LYS A 227 6.88 -21.40 -10.68
N ALA A 228 6.78 -20.21 -11.27
CA ALA A 228 5.50 -19.55 -11.45
C ALA A 228 4.51 -20.47 -12.19
N GLY A 229 3.25 -20.44 -11.79
CA GLY A 229 2.20 -21.32 -12.31
C GLY A 229 2.04 -22.64 -11.55
N MET A 230 2.99 -22.99 -10.67
CA MET A 230 2.84 -24.15 -9.78
C MET A 230 1.99 -23.80 -8.56
N TYR A 231 1.49 -24.83 -7.87
CA TYR A 231 0.71 -24.68 -6.65
C TYR A 231 1.50 -25.18 -5.45
N PHE A 232 1.22 -24.58 -4.30
CA PHE A 232 1.84 -24.96 -3.03
C PHE A 232 0.80 -25.03 -1.92
N SER A 233 1.10 -25.81 -0.89
CA SER A 233 0.39 -25.80 0.38
C SER A 233 1.39 -25.61 1.53
N PHE A 234 0.87 -25.20 2.68
CA PHE A 234 1.62 -25.21 3.93
C PHE A 234 1.41 -26.50 4.73
N GLU A 235 0.63 -27.46 4.22
CA GLU A 235 0.19 -28.66 4.94
C GLU A 235 1.33 -29.41 5.64
N LEU A 236 2.42 -29.69 4.92
CA LEU A 236 3.50 -30.53 5.45
C LEU A 236 4.48 -29.76 6.35
N ASP A 237 4.54 -28.44 6.19
CA ASP A 237 5.43 -27.54 6.93
C ASP A 237 4.72 -26.68 7.96
N GLU A 238 3.42 -26.92 8.18
CA GLU A 238 2.58 -26.12 9.06
C GLU A 238 3.16 -26.01 10.48
N ALA A 239 3.82 -27.07 10.97
CA ALA A 239 4.47 -27.08 12.28
C ALA A 239 5.61 -26.04 12.42
N HIS A 240 6.20 -25.60 11.31
CA HIS A 240 7.28 -24.61 11.26
C HIS A 240 6.78 -23.18 11.08
N ILE A 241 5.47 -22.98 10.95
CA ILE A 241 4.85 -21.66 10.77
C ILE A 241 4.16 -21.26 12.08
N THR A 242 4.55 -20.13 12.65
CA THR A 242 3.96 -19.62 13.89
C THR A 242 3.17 -18.34 13.63
N ASP A 243 1.92 -18.30 14.08
CA ASP A 243 1.13 -17.06 14.11
C ASP A 243 1.66 -16.16 15.24
N THR A 244 2.09 -14.95 14.88
CA THR A 244 2.66 -14.00 15.84
C THR A 244 1.61 -13.27 16.69
N GLY A 245 0.34 -13.27 16.28
CA GLY A 245 -0.67 -12.40 16.86
C GLY A 245 -0.69 -10.98 16.28
N GLU A 246 0.37 -10.56 15.58
CA GLU A 246 0.51 -9.22 15.02
C GLU A 246 -0.28 -9.12 13.70
N GLY A 247 -1.18 -8.14 13.62
CA GLY A 247 -2.03 -7.95 12.45
C GLY A 247 -2.64 -6.57 12.34
N GLY A 248 -3.10 -6.20 11.15
CA GLY A 248 -3.67 -4.88 10.88
C GLY A 248 -4.24 -4.71 9.47
N TYR A 249 -4.96 -3.61 9.26
CA TYR A 249 -5.49 -3.28 7.94
C TYR A 249 -4.50 -2.43 7.13
N TYR A 250 -4.29 -2.81 5.87
CA TYR A 250 -3.49 -2.08 4.89
C TYR A 250 -4.03 -2.33 3.48
N GLY A 251 -4.21 -1.27 2.69
CA GLY A 251 -4.78 -1.39 1.35
C GLY A 251 -6.22 -1.93 1.30
N GLY A 252 -6.96 -1.88 2.41
CA GLY A 252 -8.31 -2.44 2.51
C GLY A 252 -8.36 -3.93 2.84
N TYR A 253 -7.20 -4.58 2.98
CA TYR A 253 -7.07 -5.98 3.37
C TYR A 253 -6.60 -6.10 4.81
N TYR A 254 -6.98 -7.17 5.50
CA TYR A 254 -6.38 -7.53 6.77
C TYR A 254 -5.09 -8.31 6.48
N TRP A 255 -4.06 -8.03 7.26
CA TRP A 255 -2.76 -8.65 7.15
C TRP A 255 -2.40 -9.25 8.50
N ARG A 256 -1.80 -10.42 8.45
CA ARG A 256 -1.33 -11.18 9.60
C ARG A 256 0.12 -11.55 9.39
N LYS A 257 0.92 -11.41 10.43
CA LYS A 257 2.34 -11.71 10.40
C LYS A 257 2.60 -13.10 10.95
N PHE A 258 3.39 -13.87 10.23
CA PHE A 258 3.78 -15.24 10.59
C PHE A 258 5.30 -15.34 10.68
N GLU A 259 5.80 -16.15 11.60
CA GLU A 259 7.20 -16.57 11.65
C GLU A 259 7.35 -17.87 10.84
N PHE A 260 8.23 -17.84 9.85
CA PHE A 260 8.59 -18.94 8.95
C PHE A 260 9.94 -19.55 9.38
N GLY A 261 10.04 -19.96 10.64
CA GLY A 261 11.23 -20.58 11.22
C GLY A 261 12.53 -19.80 10.93
N GLN A 262 13.50 -20.47 10.30
CA GLN A 262 14.79 -19.85 9.97
C GLN A 262 14.72 -18.74 8.92
N PHE A 263 13.58 -18.58 8.23
CA PHE A 263 13.40 -17.59 7.17
C PHE A 263 12.83 -16.25 7.68
N GLY A 264 12.53 -16.14 8.98
CA GLY A 264 12.04 -14.91 9.60
C GLY A 264 10.55 -14.68 9.39
N THR A 265 10.11 -13.42 9.38
CA THR A 265 8.68 -13.10 9.37
C THR A 265 8.15 -12.75 7.99
N VAL A 266 6.92 -13.19 7.70
CA VAL A 266 6.20 -12.88 6.46
C VAL A 266 4.80 -12.35 6.78
N TRP A 267 4.41 -11.26 6.14
CA TRP A 267 3.06 -10.70 6.18
C TRP A 267 2.21 -11.29 5.05
N LEU A 268 1.09 -11.91 5.43
CA LEU A 268 0.15 -12.51 4.50
C LEU A 268 -1.27 -12.02 4.79
N SER A 269 -2.08 -11.96 3.74
CA SER A 269 -3.44 -11.46 3.77
C SER A 269 -4.42 -12.57 4.11
N CYS A 270 -4.50 -12.89 5.39
CA CYS A 270 -5.43 -13.85 5.99
C CYS A 270 -5.68 -13.44 7.46
N ARG A 271 -6.68 -14.04 8.12
CA ARG A 271 -7.06 -13.68 9.50
C ARG A 271 -6.10 -14.21 10.55
N ASP A 272 -5.71 -15.45 10.41
CA ASP A 272 -4.88 -16.20 11.36
C ASP A 272 -4.26 -17.42 10.65
N LYS A 273 -3.53 -18.25 11.40
CA LYS A 273 -2.90 -19.46 10.84
C LYS A 273 -3.93 -20.46 10.32
N ASP A 274 -5.10 -20.56 10.95
CA ASP A 274 -6.11 -21.51 10.53
C ASP A 274 -6.66 -21.14 9.14
N ASP A 275 -6.95 -19.86 8.93
CA ASP A 275 -7.32 -19.29 7.63
C ASP A 275 -6.22 -19.42 6.56
N LEU A 276 -4.94 -19.43 6.98
CA LEU A 276 -3.78 -19.60 6.09
C LEU A 276 -3.62 -21.04 5.57
N VAL A 277 -4.04 -22.04 6.34
CA VAL A 277 -3.68 -23.45 6.05
C VAL A 277 -4.88 -24.33 5.77
N ASN A 278 -6.11 -23.84 5.98
CA ASN A 278 -7.32 -24.63 5.88
C ASN A 278 -8.40 -23.95 5.01
N TYR A 279 -9.23 -24.76 4.34
CA TYR A 279 -10.47 -24.32 3.71
C TYR A 279 -11.69 -24.81 4.49
N TYR A 280 -12.70 -23.94 4.52
CA TYR A 280 -14.01 -24.23 5.07
C TYR A 280 -15.07 -23.85 4.04
N LYS A 281 -15.79 -24.84 3.53
CA LYS A 281 -16.87 -24.69 2.55
C LYS A 281 -18.21 -24.32 3.18
#